data_AF-A0A443LJZ3-F1
#
_entry.id   AF-A0A443LJZ3-F1
#
_cell.length_a   1.000
_cell.length_b   1.000
_cell.length_c   1.000
_cell.angle_alpha   90.00
_cell.angle_beta   90.00
_cell.angle_gamma   90.00
#
_symmetry.space_group_name_H-M   'P 1'
#
loop_
_entity.id
_entity.type
_entity.pdbx_description
1 polymer ?
#
loop_
_entity_poly.entity_id
_entity_poly.type
_entity_poly.pdbx_seq_one_letter_code
_entity_poly.pdbx_strand_id
1 'polypeptide(L)' 'MRPDSFAEFAAHRAARLSIALDTIAVDATAARLRVAGAPDLVDAFEMALSLGPADCLVREVERNDND' A
#
# COMPACT_ATOMS: atom_id res chain seq x y z
N MET A 1 -11.65 -1.36 7.87
CA MET A 1 -10.86 -2.09 6.87
C MET A 1 -10.78 -3.56 7.25
N ARG A 2 -10.81 -4.49 6.30
CA ARG A 2 -10.45 -5.90 6.56
C ARG A 2 -8.94 -6.07 6.32
N PRO A 3 -8.14 -6.45 7.33
CA PRO A 3 -6.69 -6.45 7.22
C PRO A 3 -6.18 -7.38 6.11
N ASP A 4 -6.78 -8.57 5.98
CA ASP A 4 -6.40 -9.54 4.94
C ASP A 4 -6.70 -9.02 3.52
N SER A 5 -7.87 -8.40 3.32
CA SER A 5 -8.30 -7.83 2.03
C SER A 5 -7.36 -6.71 1.58
N PHE A 6 -6.95 -5.85 2.52
CA PHE A 6 -6.05 -4.74 2.21
C PHE A 6 -4.62 -5.23 1.93
N ALA A 7 -4.12 -6.18 2.71
CA ALA A 7 -2.80 -6.77 2.50
C ALA A 7 -2.72 -7.48 1.13
N GLU A 8 -3.74 -8.27 0.75
CA GLU A 8 -3.82 -8.89 -0.58
C GLU A 8 -3.87 -7.85 -1.70
N PHE A 9 -4.67 -6.79 -1.54
CA PHE A 9 -4.74 -5.69 -2.51
C PHE A 9 -3.37 -5.02 -2.71
N ALA A 10 -2.69 -4.67 -1.62
CA ALA A 10 -1.37 -4.07 -1.67
C ALA A 10 -0.34 -5.01 -2.32
N ALA A 11 -0.31 -6.28 -1.92
CA ALA A 11 0.60 -7.28 -2.48
C ALA A 11 0.40 -7.46 -3.99
N HIS A 12 -0.86 -7.55 -4.44
CA HIS A 12 -1.18 -7.69 -5.86
C HIS A 12 -0.71 -6.48 -6.68
N ARG A 13 -0.88 -5.26 -6.15
CA ARG A 13 -0.42 -4.03 -6.81
C ARG A 13 1.11 -3.95 -6.85
N ALA A 14 1.78 -4.31 -5.76
CA ALA A 14 3.23 -4.32 -5.70
C ALA A 14 3.84 -5.31 -6.70
N ALA A 15 3.30 -6.53 -6.78
CA ALA A 15 3.71 -7.54 -7.74
C ALA A 15 3.54 -7.04 -9.20
N ARG A 16 2.43 -6.36 -9.48
CA ARG A 16 2.14 -5.84 -10.83
C ARG A 16 3.08 -4.70 -11.24
N LEU A 17 3.54 -3.90 -10.27
CA LEU A 17 4.51 -2.82 -10.49
C LEU A 17 5.97 -3.30 -10.32
N SER A 18 6.20 -4.57 -10.00
CA SER A 18 7.54 -5.12 -9.71
C SER A 18 8.31 -4.32 -8.66
N ILE A 19 7.62 -3.89 -7.60
CA ILE A 19 8.22 -3.24 -6.44
C ILE A 19 8.23 -4.19 -5.24
N ALA A 20 9.24 -4.06 -4.39
CA ALA A 20 9.31 -4.81 -3.14
C ALA A 20 8.31 -4.22 -2.14
N LEU A 21 7.52 -5.09 -1.51
CA LEU A 21 6.54 -4.74 -0.49
C LEU A 21 6.76 -5.62 0.73
N ASP A 22 6.80 -5.00 1.90
CA ASP A 22 6.84 -5.65 3.20
C ASP A 22 5.71 -5.08 4.07
N THR A 23 4.87 -5.97 4.60
CA THR A 23 3.71 -5.57 5.41
C THR A 23 4.10 -5.55 6.88
N ILE A 24 4.22 -4.36 7.46
CA ILE A 24 4.72 -4.18 8.84
C ILE A 24 3.58 -4.40 9.85
N ALA A 25 2.43 -3.78 9.61
CA ALA A 25 1.26 -3.90 10.46
C ALA A 25 0.01 -3.56 9.64
N VAL A 26 -1.08 -4.28 9.84
CA VAL A 26 -2.39 -3.94 9.26
C VAL A 26 -3.44 -4.24 10.29
N ASP A 27 -4.28 -3.24 10.57
CA ASP A 27 -5.40 -3.36 11.50
C ASP A 27 -6.70 -2.84 10.88
N ALA A 28 -7.76 -2.68 11.67
CA ALA A 28 -9.05 -2.25 11.15
C ALA A 28 -9.08 -0.77 10.70
N THR A 29 -8.10 0.03 11.14
CA THR A 29 -8.03 1.50 11.02
C THR A 29 -6.84 1.98 10.19
N ALA A 30 -5.70 1.28 10.21
CA ALA A 30 -4.49 1.68 9.53
C ALA A 30 -3.73 0.49 8.94
N ALA A 31 -2.96 0.76 7.89
CA ALA A 31 -2.00 -0.18 7.30
C ALA A 31 -0.63 0.49 7.21
N ARG A 32 0.38 -0.15 7.76
CA ARG A 32 1.78 0.26 7.67
C ARG A 32 2.52 -0.71 6.76
N LEU A 33 2.97 -0.18 5.63
CA LEU A 33 3.67 -0.91 4.59
C LEU A 33 5.05 -0.29 4.40
N ARG A 34 6.04 -1.13 4.09
CA ARG A 34 7.35 -0.70 3.62
C ARG A 34 7.47 -1.09 2.16
N VAL A 35 7.79 -0.11 1.33
CA VAL A 35 7.85 -0.27 -0.13
C VAL A 35 9.23 0.15 -0.61
N ALA A 36 9.80 -0.58 -1.56
CA ALA A 36 11.07 -0.23 -2.18
C ALA A 36 11.03 -0.53 -3.68
N GLY A 37 11.50 0.41 -4.49
CA GLY A 37 11.47 0.33 -5.94
C GLY A 37 11.87 1.64 -6.59
N ALA A 38 11.68 1.75 -7.90
CA ALA A 38 11.88 3.01 -8.61
C ALA A 38 10.85 4.06 -8.13
N PRO A 39 11.26 5.33 -7.91
CA PRO A 39 10.39 6.36 -7.37
C PRO A 39 9.08 6.52 -8.16
N ASP A 40 9.15 6.52 -9.50
CA ASP A 40 7.96 6.61 -10.37
C ASP A 40 6.96 5.45 -10.13
N LEU A 41 7.45 4.25 -9.80
CA LEU A 41 6.63 3.07 -9.52
C LEU A 41 6.07 3.10 -8.10
N VAL A 42 6.82 3.63 -7.13
CA VAL A 42 6.35 3.85 -5.76
C VAL A 42 5.23 4.90 -5.77
N ASP A 43 5.36 5.96 -6.57
CA ASP A 43 4.30 6.97 -6.77
C ASP A 43 3.05 6.36 -7.39
N ALA A 44 3.19 5.55 -8.45
CA ALA A 44 2.08 4.84 -9.05
C ALA A 44 1.40 3.85 -8.07
N PHE A 45 2.17 3.24 -7.18
CA PHE A 45 1.67 2.35 -6.14
C PHE A 45 0.89 3.12 -5.07
N GLU A 46 1.41 4.26 -4.61
CA GLU A 46 0.73 5.13 -3.66
C GLU A 46 -0.60 5.63 -4.21
N MET A 47 -0.61 6.09 -5.46
CA MET A 47 -1.85 6.48 -6.14
C MET A 47 -2.85 5.32 -6.17
N ALA A 48 -2.41 4.09 -6.45
CA ALA A 48 -3.28 2.93 -6.43
C ALA A 48 -3.81 2.59 -5.02
N LEU A 49 -3.00 2.79 -3.97
CA LEU A 49 -3.41 2.59 -2.58
C LEU A 49 -4.44 3.62 -2.13
N SER A 50 -4.39 4.86 -2.62
CA SER A 50 -5.41 5.88 -2.30
C SER A 50 -6.82 5.49 -2.73
N LEU A 51 -6.96 4.63 -3.75
CA LEU A 51 -8.26 4.09 -4.18
C LEU A 51 -8.78 2.99 -3.24
N GLY A 52 -7.88 2.27 -2.57
CA GLY A 52 -8.21 1.13 -1.72
C GLY A 52 -8.87 -0.05 -2.45
N PRO A 53 -9.07 -1.17 -1.73
CA PRO A 53 -9.96 -2.24 -2.17
C PRO A 53 -11.43 -1.78 -2.14
N ALA A 54 -12.31 -2.45 -2.89
CA ALA A 54 -13.72 -2.04 -3.06
C ALA A 54 -14.52 -1.94 -1.74
N ASP A 55 -14.04 -2.64 -0.70
CA ASP A 55 -14.60 -2.75 0.64
C ASP A 55 -13.95 -1.79 1.66
N CYS A 56 -13.08 -0.87 1.24
CA CYS A 56 -12.42 0.09 2.13
C CYS A 56 -12.28 1.48 1.51
N LEU A 57 -12.58 2.52 2.28
CA LEU A 57 -12.28 3.90 1.91
C LEU A 57 -10.97 4.32 2.56
N VAL A 58 -9.95 4.63 1.76
CA VAL A 58 -8.69 5.20 2.24
C VAL A 58 -8.88 6.71 2.40
N ARG A 59 -8.59 7.22 3.60
CA ARG A 59 -8.75 8.65 3.92
C ARG A 59 -7.49 9.46 3.63
N GLU A 60 -6.35 8.87 3.98
CA GLU A 60 -5.06 9.54 3.94
C GLU A 60 -3.99 8.47 3.71
N VAL A 61 -2.95 8.85 2.99
CA VAL A 61 -1.75 8.03 2.78
C VAL A 61 -0.57 8.89 3.16
N GLU A 62 0.16 8.46 4.19
CA GLU A 62 1.37 9.13 4.65
C GLU A 62 2.59 8.36 4.16
N ARG A 63 3.42 9.00 3.34
CA ARG A 63 4.74 8.49 2.99
C ARG A 63 5.78 9.12 3.92
N ASN A 64 6.55 8.28 4.60
CA ASN A 64 7.78 8.70 5.26
C ASN A 64 8.95 8.18 4.43
N ASP A 65 9.49 9.05 3.57
CA ASP A 65 10.80 8.80 2.96
C ASP A 65 11.84 8.93 4.06
N ASN A 66 12.49 7.82 4.38
CA ASN A 66 13.59 7.80 5.32
C ASN A 66 14.84 8.22 4.54
N ASP A 67 15.05 9.54 4.42
CA ASP A 67 16.27 10.18 3.87
C ASP A 67 17.54 9.66 4.56
#